data_AF-A0A1B6IAQ7-F1
#
_entry.id   AF-A0A1B6IAQ7-F1
#
_cell.length_a   1.000
_cell.length_b   1.000
_cell.length_c   1.000
_cell.angle_alpha   90.00
_cell.angle_beta   90.00
_cell.angle_gamma   90.00
#
_symmetry.space_group_name_H-M   'P 1'
#
loop_
_entity.id
_entity.type
_entity.pdbx_description
1 polymer ?
#
loop_
_entity_poly.entity_id
_entity_poly.type
_entity_poly.pdbx_seq_one_letter_code
_entity_poly.pdbx_strand_id
1 'polypeptide(L)'
;MNEDEEDPVVSEMPVFLAHTLEDQLYLIQHPTRPAALPPENDNIIRCCFKPDHQELLMELSVDTENPNYDTSHGEQIAINVDGGKNRPDSEKFFKSSLMDKRTLQSTRVVTDTSSCALATL
;
A
#
# COMPACT_ATOMS: atom_id res chain seq x y z
N MET A 1 -21.13 -53.74 -0.06
CA MET A 1 -20.09 -53.18 -0.94
C MET A 1 -20.61 -51.81 -1.28
N ASN A 2 -20.16 -50.78 -0.55
CA ASN A 2 -20.61 -49.43 -0.84
C ASN A 2 -19.85 -49.01 -2.08
N GLU A 3 -20.61 -48.83 -3.15
CA GLU A 3 -20.24 -48.09 -4.34
C GLU A 3 -19.92 -46.68 -3.85
N ASP A 4 -18.64 -46.42 -3.57
CA ASP A 4 -18.12 -45.07 -3.47
C ASP A 4 -18.43 -44.42 -4.82
N GLU A 5 -19.50 -43.61 -4.85
CA GLU A 5 -19.91 -42.78 -5.97
C GLU A 5 -18.68 -42.04 -6.50
N GLU A 6 -18.22 -42.43 -7.69
CA GLU A 6 -17.03 -41.88 -8.36
C GLU A 6 -17.23 -40.38 -8.58
N ASP A 7 -16.57 -39.54 -7.78
CA ASP A 7 -16.52 -38.08 -7.95
C ASP A 7 -15.77 -37.75 -9.26
N PRO A 8 -16.48 -37.36 -10.33
CA PRO A 8 -15.87 -37.27 -11.65
C PRO A 8 -15.06 -35.97 -11.78
N VAL A 9 -13.86 -36.08 -12.33
CA VAL A 9 -13.01 -34.91 -12.64
C VAL A 9 -13.76 -33.98 -13.62
N VAL A 10 -14.06 -32.75 -13.16
CA VAL A 10 -14.78 -31.74 -13.96
C VAL A 10 -13.82 -30.94 -14.85
N SER A 11 -12.59 -30.69 -14.40
CA SER A 11 -11.62 -29.86 -15.12
C SER A 11 -10.19 -30.18 -14.71
N GLU A 12 -9.29 -30.25 -15.69
CA GLU A 12 -7.84 -30.33 -15.50
C GLU A 12 -7.22 -28.96 -15.79
N MET A 13 -6.47 -28.43 -14.82
CA MET A 13 -5.79 -27.14 -14.95
C MET A 13 -4.27 -27.37 -14.83
N PRO A 14 -3.47 -27.10 -15.88
CA PRO A 14 -2.03 -27.18 -15.77
C PRO A 14 -1.51 -26.06 -14.86
N VAL A 15 -0.77 -26.43 -13.82
CA VAL A 15 -0.17 -25.49 -12.87
C VAL A 15 1.30 -25.30 -13.21
N PHE A 16 1.70 -24.05 -13.46
CA PHE A 16 3.08 -23.68 -13.72
C PHE A 16 3.65 -22.90 -12.54
N LEU A 17 4.94 -23.13 -12.24
CA LEU A 17 5.67 -22.42 -11.20
C LEU A 17 6.77 -21.56 -11.82
N ALA A 18 6.76 -20.27 -11.50
CA ALA A 18 7.80 -19.33 -11.91
C ALA A 18 8.59 -18.86 -10.68
N HIS A 19 9.92 -18.91 -10.78
CA HIS A 19 10.85 -18.51 -9.71
C HIS A 19 11.47 -17.12 -9.95
N THR A 20 11.08 -16.42 -11.02
CA THR A 20 11.73 -15.18 -11.46
C THR A 20 11.63 -14.03 -10.47
N LEU A 21 10.58 -14.00 -9.63
CA LEU A 21 10.33 -12.94 -8.65
C LEU A 21 10.32 -13.46 -7.20
N GLU A 22 10.83 -14.66 -6.95
CA GLU A 22 10.75 -15.31 -5.64
C GLU A 22 11.29 -14.44 -4.49
N ASP A 23 12.42 -13.77 -4.71
CA ASP A 23 13.05 -12.86 -3.72
C ASP A 23 12.62 -11.38 -3.85
N GLN A 24 11.75 -11.05 -4.82
CA GLN A 24 11.40 -9.67 -5.17
C GLN A 24 9.90 -9.38 -5.09
N LEU A 25 9.06 -10.41 -4.89
CA LEU A 25 7.62 -10.27 -4.80
C LEU A 25 7.18 -10.08 -3.34
N TYR A 26 6.53 -8.95 -3.07
CA TYR A 26 6.02 -8.61 -1.75
C TYR A 26 4.50 -8.43 -1.78
N LEU A 27 3.83 -8.87 -0.71
CA LEU A 27 2.41 -8.63 -0.50
C LEU A 27 2.21 -7.54 0.53
N ILE A 28 1.58 -6.44 0.12
CA ILE A 28 1.22 -5.33 1.00
C ILE A 28 -0.27 -5.43 1.31
N GLN A 29 -0.63 -5.40 2.59
CA GLN A 29 -2.01 -5.42 3.04
C GLN A 29 -2.32 -4.14 3.81
N HIS A 30 -3.53 -3.61 3.64
CA HIS A 30 -4.04 -2.44 4.36
C HIS A 30 -5.18 -2.88 5.30
N PRO A 31 -4.89 -3.25 6.56
CA PRO A 31 -5.88 -3.88 7.44
C PRO A 31 -7.10 -3.01 7.74
N THR A 32 -6.93 -1.69 7.70
CA THR A 32 -7.99 -0.71 7.99
C THR A 32 -8.84 -0.36 6.77
N ARG A 33 -8.51 -0.89 5.58
CA ARG A 33 -9.19 -0.55 4.33
C ARG A 33 -10.17 -1.66 3.93
N PRO A 34 -11.48 -1.36 3.80
CA PRO A 34 -12.46 -2.33 3.33
C PRO A 34 -12.18 -2.80 1.90
N ALA A 35 -12.31 -4.10 1.64
CA ALA A 35 -12.12 -4.69 0.31
C ALA A 35 -13.18 -4.26 -0.72
N ALA A 36 -14.34 -3.77 -0.26
CA ALA A 36 -15.41 -3.28 -1.13
C ALA A 36 -15.10 -1.93 -1.78
N LEU A 37 -14.11 -1.19 -1.26
CA LEU A 37 -13.68 0.06 -1.87
C LEU A 37 -12.87 -0.26 -3.13
N PRO A 38 -13.02 0.54 -4.20
CA PRO A 38 -12.21 0.39 -5.39
C PRO A 38 -10.72 0.51 -5.05
N PRO A 39 -9.80 -0.06 -5.84
CA PRO A 39 -8.36 0.14 -5.68
C PRO A 39 -8.02 1.63 -5.54
N GLU A 40 -7.03 1.92 -4.71
CA GLU A 40 -6.60 3.28 -4.49
C GLU A 40 -5.90 3.79 -5.74
N ASN A 41 -6.41 4.86 -6.34
CA ASN A 41 -5.75 5.54 -7.46
C ASN A 41 -4.88 6.71 -6.96
N ASP A 42 -4.58 6.75 -5.67
CA ASP A 42 -3.73 7.77 -5.07
C ASP A 42 -2.37 7.74 -5.77
N ASN A 43 -1.88 8.92 -6.15
CA ASN A 43 -0.60 9.04 -6.79
C ASN A 43 0.51 8.80 -5.75
N ILE A 44 1.33 7.78 -5.97
CA ILE A 44 2.50 7.51 -5.13
C ILE A 44 3.58 8.53 -5.48
N ILE A 45 3.78 9.52 -4.61
CA ILE A 45 4.77 10.58 -4.82
C ILE A 45 6.17 10.10 -4.44
N ARG A 46 6.27 9.25 -3.41
CA ARG A 46 7.54 8.71 -2.93
C ARG A 46 7.35 7.32 -2.35
N CYS A 47 8.34 6.46 -2.60
CA CYS A 47 8.42 5.13 -2.02
C CYS A 47 9.84 4.90 -1.52
N CYS A 48 10.00 4.37 -0.31
CA CYS A 48 11.26 4.01 0.30
C CYS A 48 11.13 2.61 0.90
N PHE A 49 12.06 1.71 0.57
CA PHE A 49 12.05 0.34 1.06
C PHE A 49 13.39 0.00 1.71
N LYS A 50 13.33 -0.62 2.89
CA LYS A 50 14.50 -1.18 3.60
C LYS A 50 14.50 -2.70 3.41
N PRO A 51 15.37 -3.27 2.55
CA PRO A 51 15.34 -4.70 2.23
C PRO A 51 15.56 -5.61 3.44
N ASP A 52 16.55 -5.30 4.27
CA ASP A 52 16.93 -6.16 5.41
C ASP A 52 15.83 -6.25 6.48
N HIS A 53 15.10 -5.15 6.68
CA HIS A 53 14.01 -5.06 7.66
C HIS A 53 12.62 -5.26 7.06
N GLN A 54 12.53 -5.35 5.72
CA GLN A 54 11.29 -5.40 4.96
C GLN A 54 10.28 -4.31 5.37
N GLU A 55 10.79 -3.09 5.57
CA GLU A 55 9.98 -1.92 5.91
C GLU A 55 9.77 -1.04 4.67
N LEU A 56 8.52 -0.70 4.40
CA LEU A 56 8.10 0.14 3.29
C LEU A 56 7.51 1.44 3.85
N LEU A 57 7.93 2.56 3.28
CA LEU A 57 7.33 3.86 3.51
C LEU A 57 6.84 4.40 2.16
N MET A 58 5.57 4.78 2.10
CA MET A 58 4.95 5.37 0.91
C MET A 58 4.36 6.74 1.26
N GLU A 59 4.65 7.75 0.44
CA GLU A 59 3.96 9.04 0.47
C GLU A 59 2.95 9.08 -0.68
N LEU A 60 1.68 9.30 -0.35
CA LEU A 60 0.55 9.33 -1.26
C LEU A 60 0.01 10.76 -1.35
N SER A 61 -0.31 11.23 -2.55
CA SER A 61 -0.94 12.52 -2.76
C SER A 61 -2.37 12.55 -2.20
N VAL A 62 -2.75 13.67 -1.61
CA VAL A 62 -4.14 13.97 -1.26
C VAL A 62 -4.65 15.05 -2.20
N ASP A 63 -5.82 14.82 -2.80
CA ASP A 63 -6.48 15.82 -3.64
C ASP A 63 -7.08 16.93 -2.77
N THR A 64 -6.41 18.08 -2.76
CA THR A 64 -6.81 19.26 -1.99
C THR A 64 -7.92 20.08 -2.65
N GLU A 65 -8.27 19.80 -3.91
CA GLU A 65 -9.37 20.45 -4.63
C GLU A 65 -10.69 19.68 -4.47
N ASN A 66 -10.62 18.46 -3.92
CA ASN A 66 -11.79 17.64 -3.66
C ASN A 66 -12.75 18.30 -2.66
N PRO A 67 -14.08 18.26 -2.88
CA PRO A 67 -15.06 18.81 -1.94
C PRO A 67 -15.04 18.16 -0.55
N ASN A 68 -14.43 16.97 -0.41
CA ASN A 68 -14.26 16.31 0.88
C ASN A 68 -13.02 16.78 1.66
N TYR A 69 -12.19 17.67 1.09
CA TYR A 69 -11.02 18.22 1.75
C TYR A 69 -11.34 19.56 2.42
N ASP A 70 -11.10 19.67 3.73
CA ASP A 70 -11.20 20.93 4.46
C ASP A 70 -9.88 21.71 4.32
N THR A 71 -9.90 22.73 3.47
CA THR A 71 -8.73 23.58 3.21
C THR A 71 -8.23 24.31 4.44
N SER A 72 -9.14 24.83 5.28
CA SER A 72 -8.77 25.57 6.49
C SER A 72 -8.07 24.66 7.50
N HIS A 73 -8.56 23.43 7.65
CA HIS A 73 -7.93 22.44 8.52
C HIS A 73 -6.58 21.97 7.94
N GLY A 74 -6.51 21.76 6.63
CA GLY A 74 -5.29 21.40 5.92
C GLY A 74 -4.16 22.42 6.07
N GLU A 75 -4.48 23.73 5.98
CA GLU A 75 -3.54 24.82 6.23
C GLU A 75 -3.03 24.78 7.67
N GLN A 76 -3.93 24.58 8.64
CA GLN A 76 -3.56 24.55 10.05
C GLN A 76 -2.61 23.38 10.37
N ILE A 77 -2.86 22.19 9.81
CA ILE A 77 -1.97 21.04 9.95
C ILE A 77 -0.60 21.36 9.36
N ALA A 78 -0.54 21.89 8.14
CA ALA A 78 0.72 22.21 7.48
C ALA A 78 1.55 23.24 8.29
N ILE A 79 0.91 24.31 8.79
CA ILE A 79 1.57 25.31 9.64
C ILE A 79 2.07 24.70 10.95
N ASN A 80 1.31 23.80 11.58
CA ASN A 80 1.71 23.16 12.82
C ASN A 80 2.91 22.22 12.63
N VAL A 81 3.02 21.57 11.46
CA VAL A 81 4.12 20.65 11.14
C VAL A 81 5.38 21.40 10.69
N ASP A 82 5.23 22.34 9.75
CA ASP A 82 6.36 23.04 9.13
C ASP A 82 6.83 24.25 9.93
N GLY A 83 5.98 24.75 10.81
CA GLY A 83 6.16 25.99 11.54
C GLY A 83 5.73 27.22 10.75
N GLY A 84 6.03 28.40 11.31
CA GLY A 84 5.74 29.68 10.66
C GLY A 84 6.60 29.95 9.41
N LYS A 85 6.30 31.06 8.73
CA LYS A 85 6.90 31.47 7.43
C LYS A 85 8.43 31.67 7.43
N ASN A 86 9.10 31.51 8.56
CA ASN A 86 10.54 31.74 8.70
C ASN A 86 11.39 30.52 8.31
N ARG A 87 10.77 29.37 8.01
CA ARG A 87 11.49 28.16 7.63
C ARG A 87 11.70 28.07 6.12
N PRO A 88 12.90 27.71 5.63
CA PRO A 88 13.15 27.54 4.20
C PRO A 88 12.29 26.40 3.63
N ASP A 89 11.79 26.58 2.41
CA ASP A 89 10.89 25.61 1.75
C ASP A 89 11.54 24.23 1.52
N SER A 90 12.87 24.15 1.50
CA SER A 90 13.61 22.88 1.41
C SER A 90 13.46 21.99 2.65
N GLU A 91 13.16 22.57 3.81
CA GLU A 91 13.00 21.85 5.07
C GLU A 91 11.53 21.60 5.44
N LYS A 92 10.60 22.16 4.67
CA LYS A 92 9.17 21.94 4.88
C LYS A 92 8.76 20.54 4.44
N PHE A 93 7.98 19.89 5.28
CA PHE A 93 7.33 18.62 4.99
C PHE A 93 6.20 18.82 3.97
N PHE A 94 5.39 19.88 4.11
CA PHE A 94 4.29 20.25 3.23
C PHE A 94 4.62 21.49 2.39
N LYS A 95 5.25 21.27 1.23
CA LYS A 95 5.75 22.37 0.38
C LYS A 95 4.65 23.28 -0.17
N SER A 96 3.43 22.77 -0.34
CA SER A 96 2.27 23.56 -0.80
C SER A 96 1.67 24.45 0.28
N SER A 97 2.11 24.34 1.55
CA SER A 97 1.45 24.92 2.73
C SER A 97 0.07 24.34 3.04
N LEU A 98 -0.30 23.23 2.41
CA LEU A 98 -1.48 22.43 2.69
C LEU A 98 -1.06 20.99 3.02
N MET A 99 -1.89 20.26 3.77
CA MET A 99 -1.72 18.82 3.96
C MET A 99 -2.05 18.05 2.66
N ASP A 100 -1.16 18.16 1.67
CA ASP A 100 -1.31 17.63 0.32
C ASP A 100 -0.85 16.17 0.15
N LYS A 101 -0.43 15.54 1.24
CA LYS A 101 0.04 14.15 1.22
C LYS A 101 -0.15 13.46 2.55
N ARG A 102 -0.19 12.13 2.49
CA ARG A 102 -0.17 11.24 3.66
C ARG A 102 0.96 10.23 3.54
N THR A 103 1.46 9.76 4.68
CA THR A 103 2.52 8.74 4.73
C THR A 103 1.96 7.44 5.28
N LEU A 104 2.21 6.33 4.58
CA LEU A 104 1.94 4.97 5.05
C LEU A 104 3.27 4.31 5.38
N GLN A 105 3.35 3.70 6.56
CA GLN A 105 4.51 2.93 7.00
C GLN A 105 4.07 1.49 7.25
N SER A 106 4.80 0.54 6.65
CA SER A 106 4.55 -0.88 6.85
C SER A 106 5.32 -1.44 8.05
N THR A 107 4.95 -2.64 8.43
CA THR A 107 5.70 -3.48 9.37
C THR A 107 5.65 -4.90 8.84
N ARG A 108 6.73 -5.65 9.01
CA ARG A 108 6.77 -7.06 8.65
C ARG A 108 5.89 -7.85 9.61
N VAL A 109 4.84 -8.49 9.07
CA VAL A 109 3.89 -9.27 9.87
C VAL A 109 4.30 -10.75 9.96
N VAL A 110 4.88 -11.30 8.88
CA VAL A 110 5.20 -12.72 8.77
C VAL A 110 6.70 -12.91 8.55
N THR A 111 7.29 -13.83 9.31
CA THR A 111 8.72 -14.15 9.21
C THR A 111 9.04 -15.28 8.23
N ASP A 112 8.10 -16.20 8.01
CA ASP A 112 8.24 -17.31 7.06
C ASP A 112 7.13 -17.26 6.00
N THR A 113 7.52 -17.08 4.74
CA THR A 113 6.61 -17.00 3.58
C THR A 113 6.80 -18.19 2.63
N SER A 114 7.55 -19.22 3.02
CA SER A 114 7.87 -20.37 2.16
C SER A 114 6.64 -21.17 1.71
N SER A 115 5.55 -21.13 2.47
CA SER A 115 4.28 -21.77 2.13
C SER A 115 3.30 -20.87 1.37
N CYS A 116 3.68 -19.63 1.03
CA CYS A 116 2.80 -18.67 0.37
C CYS A 116 3.23 -18.45 -1.09
N ALA A 117 2.26 -18.45 -1.99
CA ALA A 117 2.48 -18.17 -3.41
C ALA A 117 1.40 -17.21 -3.93
N LEU A 118 1.76 -16.42 -4.95
CA LEU A 118 0.81 -15.62 -5.71
C LEU A 118 0.43 -16.43 -6.97
N ALA A 119 -0.87 -16.63 -7.19
CA ALA A 119 -1.38 -17.29 -8.38
C ALA A 119 -2.08 -16.27 -9.29
N THR A 120 -1.81 -16.36 -10.59
CA THR A 120 -2.53 -15.62 -11.63
C THR A 120 -3.29 -16.61 -12.50
N LEU A 121 -4.56 -16.33 -12.78
CA LEU A 121 -5.43 -17.15 -13.62
C LEU A 121 -5.36 -16.73 -15.09
#